data_AF-A0ABD2B1W2-F1
#
_entry.id   AF-A0ABD2B1W2-F1
#
_cell.length_a   1.000
_cell.length_b   1.000
_cell.length_c   1.000
_cell.angle_alpha   90.00
_cell.angle_beta   90.00
_cell.angle_gamma   90.00
#
_symmetry.space_group_name_H-M   'P 1'
#
loop_
_entity.id
_entity.type
_entity.pdbx_description
1 polymer ?
#
loop_
_entity_poly.entity_id
_entity_poly.type
_entity_poly.pdbx_seq_one_letter_code
_entity_poly.pdbx_strand_id
1 'polypeptide(L)'
;MEAVEGIDNNRRSLQEKWREEQRRNCQNGSIITKGWCPEIWDAIICWPSTPSGEMAVHSCPDYIVGFDIQENATRQCMSNGEWYWSSETNSTWSNYTQCYTTSSVTVVMDIPVHPNNVTLIKKYLPILKAISKVGYSVSLFTLIIAFCILAIIKKLRCPRNMLHMHTFASFIMRAFMALLKDTLFIFGIGLSSDIITKNGENYLLRNESESNWNCKMFTGFWQYFILANYFWILMEGLYLHNLVFLALFTDANSSIAVYVGLGWGQFD
;
A
#
# COMPACT_ATOMS: atom_id res chain seq x y z
N MET A 1 -4.03 13.85 -12.51
CA MET A 1 -2.64 14.33 -12.37
C MET A 1 -2.55 15.33 -11.21
N GLU A 2 -3.47 16.29 -11.15
CA GLU A 2 -3.61 17.27 -10.04
C GLU A 2 -3.81 16.64 -8.65
N ALA A 3 -4.50 15.49 -8.55
CA ALA A 3 -4.75 14.84 -7.27
C ALA A 3 -3.51 14.17 -6.63
N VAL A 4 -2.48 13.81 -7.41
CA VAL A 4 -1.25 13.18 -6.89
C VAL A 4 -0.29 14.26 -6.36
N GLU A 5 -0.18 15.36 -7.10
CA GLU A 5 0.60 16.52 -6.69
C GLU A 5 -0.04 17.20 -5.47
N GLY A 6 -1.38 17.24 -5.40
CA GLY A 6 -2.12 17.76 -4.25
C GLY A 6 -1.89 16.99 -2.94
N ILE A 7 -1.68 15.67 -2.98
CA ILE A 7 -1.49 14.85 -1.75
C ILE A 7 -0.04 14.87 -1.28
N ASP A 8 0.95 14.87 -2.19
CA ASP A 8 2.35 15.05 -1.80
C ASP A 8 2.57 16.46 -1.24
N ASN A 9 1.94 17.49 -1.82
CA ASN A 9 1.89 18.83 -1.23
C ASN A 9 1.18 18.84 0.14
N ASN A 10 0.06 18.13 0.29
CA ASN A 10 -0.68 18.10 1.55
C ASN A 10 0.06 17.33 2.67
N ARG A 11 0.84 16.32 2.30
CA ARG A 11 1.69 15.58 3.26
C ARG A 11 2.87 16.42 3.70
N ARG A 12 3.53 17.09 2.76
CA ARG A 12 4.61 18.05 3.06
C ARG A 12 4.10 19.18 3.94
N SER A 13 2.92 19.72 3.64
CA SER A 13 2.31 20.80 4.42
C SER A 13 1.91 20.37 5.83
N LEU A 14 1.41 19.13 6.03
CA LEU A 14 1.12 18.61 7.36
C LEU A 14 2.38 18.39 8.18
N GLN A 15 3.41 17.77 7.60
CA GLN A 15 4.70 17.58 8.28
C GLN A 15 5.32 18.94 8.67
N GLU A 16 5.20 19.95 7.81
CA GLU A 16 5.62 21.32 8.10
C GLU A 16 4.81 21.94 9.25
N LYS A 17 3.49 21.77 9.29
CA LYS A 17 2.65 22.23 10.41
C LYS A 17 3.07 21.62 11.75
N TRP A 18 3.26 20.30 11.82
CA TRP A 18 3.72 19.62 13.05
C TRP A 18 5.09 20.09 13.48
N ARG A 19 6.02 20.27 12.52
CA ARG A 19 7.35 20.82 12.78
C ARG A 19 7.29 22.24 13.33
N GLU A 20 6.42 23.08 12.80
CA GLU A 20 6.20 24.45 13.29
C GLU A 20 5.62 24.47 14.69
N GLU A 21 4.67 23.59 15.01
CA GLU A 21 4.10 23.46 16.35
C GLU A 21 5.17 23.06 17.37
N GLN A 22 5.97 22.04 17.06
CA GLN A 22 7.09 21.60 17.90
C GLN A 22 8.13 22.71 18.09
N ARG A 23 8.46 23.45 17.03
CA ARG A 23 9.34 24.61 17.11
C ARG A 23 8.81 25.69 18.07
N ARG A 24 7.49 25.96 18.06
CA ARG A 24 6.89 26.94 18.97
C ARG A 24 6.97 26.48 20.42
N ASN A 25 6.72 25.20 20.69
CA ASN A 25 6.81 24.65 22.03
C ASN A 25 8.25 24.73 22.60
N CYS A 26 9.26 24.55 21.76
CA CYS A 26 10.67 24.65 22.13
C CYS A 26 11.10 26.04 22.63
N GLN A 27 10.41 27.11 22.22
CA GLN A 27 10.77 28.47 22.61
C GLN A 27 10.25 28.87 24.00
N ASN A 28 9.39 28.05 24.62
CA ASN A 28 8.79 28.33 25.93
C ASN A 28 9.58 27.76 27.12
N GLY A 29 10.65 26.99 26.90
CA GLY A 29 11.35 26.18 27.92
C GLY A 29 12.67 26.74 28.47
N SER A 30 13.04 27.99 28.18
CA SER A 30 14.42 28.49 28.38
C SER A 30 14.90 28.53 29.85
N ILE A 31 15.45 27.42 30.35
CA ILE A 31 16.23 27.37 31.58
C ILE A 31 17.71 27.43 31.19
N ILE A 32 18.33 28.60 31.32
CA ILE A 32 19.76 28.78 31.06
C ILE A 32 20.52 28.57 32.37
N THR A 33 20.88 27.31 32.64
CA THR A 33 21.78 26.99 33.75
C THR A 33 23.23 27.21 33.29
N LYS A 34 24.03 27.95 34.07
CA LYS A 34 25.41 28.28 33.72
C LYS A 34 26.25 27.01 33.63
N GLY A 35 26.88 26.76 32.47
CA GLY A 35 27.66 25.55 32.19
C GLY A 35 26.84 24.36 31.70
N TRP A 36 25.61 24.57 31.21
CA TRP A 36 24.80 23.57 30.52
C TRP A 36 24.65 23.97 29.05
N CYS A 37 24.50 22.98 28.17
CA CYS A 37 24.10 23.27 26.80
C CYS A 37 22.67 23.83 26.78
N PRO A 38 22.42 24.92 26.04
CA PRO A 38 21.11 25.55 26.00
C PRO A 38 20.12 24.69 25.21
N GLU A 39 18.83 24.81 25.54
CA GLU A 39 17.75 24.24 24.75
C GLU A 39 17.80 24.81 23.31
N ILE A 40 17.75 23.92 22.31
CA ILE A 40 17.86 24.33 20.90
C ILE A 40 16.98 23.49 20.00
N TRP A 41 16.38 24.16 19.02
CA TRP A 41 15.65 23.54 17.93
C TRP A 41 16.57 23.23 16.75
N ASP A 42 16.67 21.97 16.34
CA ASP A 42 17.55 21.53 15.24
C ASP A 42 16.83 21.33 13.89
N ALA A 43 15.65 21.93 13.73
CA ALA A 43 14.70 21.72 12.61
C ALA A 43 13.91 20.41 12.66
N ILE A 44 14.21 19.51 13.60
CA ILE A 44 13.50 18.25 13.79
C ILE A 44 13.09 18.12 15.27
N ILE A 45 14.01 17.91 16.19
CA ILE A 45 13.70 17.76 17.62
C ILE A 45 14.03 19.06 18.38
N CYS A 46 13.25 19.33 19.43
CA CYS A 46 13.64 20.29 20.45
C CYS A 46 14.54 19.59 21.47
N TRP A 47 15.83 19.94 21.48
CA TRP A 47 16.79 19.35 22.39
C TRP A 47 16.72 20.02 23.75
N PRO A 48 16.48 19.26 24.84
CA PRO A 48 16.41 19.84 26.17
C PRO A 48 17.79 20.33 26.64
N SER A 49 17.78 21.23 27.62
CA SER A 49 19.03 21.66 28.25
C SER A 49 19.73 20.47 28.91
N THR A 50 21.01 20.29 28.60
CA THR A 50 21.79 19.10 28.97
C THR A 50 23.08 19.50 29.68
N PRO A 51 23.50 18.81 30.75
CA PRO A 51 24.76 19.09 31.45
C PRO A 51 25.98 19.01 30.53
N SER A 52 27.00 19.84 30.81
CA SER A 52 28.29 19.79 30.10
C SER A 52 28.92 18.40 30.18
N GLY A 53 29.31 17.86 29.02
CA GLY A 53 29.96 16.54 28.92
C GLY A 53 29.00 15.35 28.87
N GLU A 54 27.68 15.57 28.94
CA GLU A 54 26.67 14.53 28.78
C GLU A 54 26.11 14.48 27.34
N MET A 55 25.44 13.37 27.03
CA MET A 55 24.78 13.14 25.75
C MET A 55 23.28 13.30 25.93
N ALA A 56 22.68 14.21 25.18
CA ALA A 56 21.23 14.36 25.13
C ALA A 56 20.65 13.21 24.30
N VAL A 57 19.59 12.58 24.80
CA VAL A 57 18.90 11.46 24.15
C VAL A 57 17.43 11.80 24.05
N HIS A 58 16.84 11.60 22.87
CA HIS A 58 15.42 11.82 22.63
C HIS A 58 14.89 10.73 21.69
N SER A 59 13.69 10.23 21.94
CA SER A 59 13.04 9.27 21.03
C SER A 59 12.77 9.89 19.67
N CYS A 60 12.88 9.09 18.60
CA CYS A 60 12.68 9.60 17.25
C CYS A 60 11.21 10.04 17.04
N PRO A 61 10.98 11.21 16.40
CA PRO A 61 9.65 11.76 16.22
C PRO A 61 8.77 10.93 15.28
N ASP A 62 7.49 10.84 15.62
CA ASP A 62 6.45 10.14 14.86
C ASP A 62 5.95 10.92 13.62
N TYR A 63 6.09 12.24 13.61
CA TYR A 63 5.67 13.09 12.50
C TYR A 63 6.65 13.08 11.30
N ILE A 64 7.82 12.43 11.42
CA ILE A 64 8.72 12.19 10.28
C ILE A 64 8.49 10.79 9.73
N VAL A 65 8.01 10.74 8.48
CA VAL A 65 7.76 9.47 7.79
C VAL A 65 9.06 8.70 7.60
N GLY A 66 9.08 7.44 8.05
CA GLY A 66 10.22 6.54 7.93
C GLY A 66 11.18 6.54 9.14
N PHE A 67 10.83 7.25 10.21
CA PHE A 67 11.55 7.15 11.48
C PHE A 67 11.00 6.00 12.35
N ASP A 68 11.90 5.29 13.02
CA ASP A 68 11.55 4.31 14.04
C ASP A 68 11.32 4.97 15.39
N ILE A 69 10.08 4.96 15.88
CA ILE A 69 9.72 5.58 17.16
C ILE A 69 10.34 4.81 18.34
N GLN A 70 10.75 3.55 18.15
CA GLN A 70 11.40 2.75 19.19
C GLN A 70 12.89 3.10 19.37
N GLU A 71 13.48 3.76 18.39
CA GLU A 71 14.88 4.17 18.42
C GLU A 71 15.04 5.59 18.96
N ASN A 72 16.28 5.95 19.30
CA ASN A 72 16.60 7.24 19.88
C ASN A 72 17.60 8.03 19.02
N ALA A 73 17.31 9.32 18.85
CA ALA A 73 18.25 10.31 18.37
C ALA A 73 19.15 10.78 19.52
N THR A 74 20.41 11.13 19.20
CA THR A 74 21.36 11.63 20.20
C THR A 74 22.07 12.90 19.77
N ARG A 75 22.44 13.73 20.75
CA ARG A 75 23.19 14.97 20.52
C ARG A 75 24.20 15.21 21.63
N GLN A 76 25.43 15.56 21.28
CA GLN A 76 26.52 15.65 22.25
C GLN A 76 26.71 17.07 22.78
N CYS A 77 26.69 17.23 24.11
CA CYS A 77 27.05 18.47 24.80
C CYS A 77 28.53 18.44 25.20
N MET A 78 29.29 19.45 24.79
CA MET A 78 30.73 19.55 25.06
C MET A 78 30.99 20.06 26.48
N SER A 79 32.20 19.83 27.00
CA SER A 79 32.59 20.26 28.36
C SER A 79 32.64 21.78 28.55
N ASN A 80 32.67 22.55 27.45
CA ASN A 80 32.61 24.01 27.45
C ASN A 80 31.17 24.56 27.57
N GLY A 81 30.15 23.70 27.62
CA GLY A 81 28.75 24.10 27.67
C GLY A 81 28.14 24.45 26.31
N GLU A 82 28.80 24.08 25.21
CA GLU A 82 28.31 24.28 23.84
C GLU A 82 27.98 22.96 23.16
N TRP A 83 27.05 22.98 22.21
CA TRP A 83 26.72 21.82 21.40
C TRP A 83 27.87 21.45 20.46
N TYR A 84 28.06 20.15 20.22
CA TYR A 84 29.08 19.67 19.29
C TYR A 84 28.96 20.30 17.89
N TRP A 85 30.07 20.85 17.41
CA TRP A 85 30.18 21.53 16.13
C TRP A 85 30.85 20.63 15.08
N SER A 86 30.16 20.38 13.97
CA SER A 86 30.73 19.63 12.84
C SER A 86 31.43 20.57 11.88
N SER A 87 32.72 20.30 11.61
CA SER A 87 33.50 21.03 10.61
C SER A 87 33.04 20.78 9.18
N GLU A 88 32.34 19.67 8.92
CA GLU A 88 31.87 19.29 7.58
C GLU A 88 30.64 20.09 7.15
N THR A 89 29.67 20.27 8.06
CA THR A 89 28.42 20.99 7.78
C THR A 89 28.43 22.43 8.26
N ASN A 90 29.53 22.85 8.92
CA ASN A 90 29.69 24.18 9.53
C ASN A 90 28.49 24.55 10.43
N SER A 91 28.02 23.57 11.20
CA SER A 91 26.82 23.67 12.04
C SER A 91 26.90 22.72 13.22
N THR A 92 26.05 22.92 14.23
CA THR A 92 25.88 21.94 15.30
C THR A 92 25.26 20.65 14.77
N TRP A 93 25.72 19.48 15.22
CA TRP A 93 25.33 18.18 14.67
C TRP A 93 24.50 17.35 15.67
N SER A 94 23.53 16.61 15.13
CA SER A 94 22.69 15.63 15.83
C SER A 94 22.76 14.28 15.11
N ASN A 95 22.80 13.19 15.87
CA ASN A 95 22.82 11.84 15.33
C ASN A 95 21.41 11.26 15.22
N TYR A 96 20.94 11.09 13.99
CA TYR A 96 19.66 10.43 13.67
C TYR A 96 19.85 9.05 13.03
N THR A 97 21.07 8.50 13.05
CA THR A 97 21.38 7.25 12.32
C THR A 97 20.51 6.08 12.77
N GLN A 98 20.19 6.00 14.08
CA GLN A 98 19.34 4.95 14.64
C GLN A 98 17.86 5.15 14.29
N CYS A 99 17.41 6.39 14.04
CA CYS A 99 16.03 6.67 13.66
C CYS A 99 15.69 6.12 12.27
N TYR A 100 16.68 5.93 11.40
CA TYR A 100 16.47 5.33 10.10
C TYR A 100 16.59 3.81 10.21
N THR A 101 15.47 3.12 10.35
CA THR A 101 15.45 1.68 10.12
C THR A 101 15.78 1.46 8.63
N THR A 102 16.81 0.69 8.32
CA THR A 102 17.09 0.20 6.96
C THR A 102 15.97 -0.69 6.38
N SER A 103 14.89 -0.86 7.13
CA SER A 103 13.75 -1.70 6.80
C SER A 103 12.48 -0.92 7.11
N SER A 104 11.65 -0.67 6.09
CA SER A 104 10.25 -0.19 6.17
C SER A 104 10.06 1.33 6.07
N VAL A 105 9.86 1.88 4.86
CA VAL A 105 8.52 2.19 4.29
C VAL A 105 8.72 2.50 2.81
N THR A 106 8.98 1.43 2.08
CA THR A 106 8.86 1.36 0.62
C THR A 106 7.92 0.20 0.31
N VAL A 107 6.69 0.31 0.83
CA VAL A 107 5.53 -0.38 0.23
C VAL A 107 5.14 0.35 -1.06
N VAL A 108 6.13 0.56 -1.92
CA VAL A 108 6.01 0.67 -3.36
C VAL A 108 7.01 -0.35 -3.86
N MET A 109 6.68 -1.64 -3.70
CA MET A 109 7.41 -2.77 -4.28
C MET A 109 8.93 -2.50 -4.37
N ASP A 110 9.67 -2.69 -3.28
CA ASP A 110 11.14 -2.75 -3.31
C ASP A 110 11.56 -3.95 -4.16
N ILE A 111 11.50 -3.75 -5.47
CA ILE A 111 12.37 -4.40 -6.42
C ILE A 111 13.72 -3.70 -6.21
N PRO A 112 14.84 -4.43 -6.03
CA PRO A 112 16.15 -3.83 -5.85
C PRO A 112 16.55 -3.18 -7.18
N VAL A 113 16.15 -1.92 -7.37
CA VAL A 113 16.42 -1.20 -8.61
C VAL A 113 17.23 0.05 -8.29
N HIS A 114 18.42 0.07 -8.86
CA HIS A 114 19.41 1.15 -8.93
C HIS A 114 18.78 2.58 -8.86
N PRO A 115 19.37 3.53 -8.12
CA PRO A 115 18.77 4.84 -7.78
C PRO A 115 18.27 5.66 -8.99
N ASN A 116 18.83 5.44 -10.18
CA ASN A 116 18.45 6.12 -11.42
C ASN A 116 17.06 5.69 -11.94
N ASN A 117 16.55 4.54 -11.50
CA ASN A 117 15.30 3.95 -11.98
C ASN A 117 14.11 4.28 -11.05
N VAL A 118 14.35 4.82 -9.85
CA VAL A 118 13.29 5.17 -8.89
C VAL A 118 12.44 6.33 -9.40
N THR A 119 13.06 7.32 -10.06
CA THR A 119 12.37 8.44 -10.71
C THR A 119 11.54 7.97 -11.91
N LEU A 120 12.06 6.98 -12.63
CA LEU A 120 11.42 6.38 -13.80
C LEU A 120 10.16 5.61 -13.39
N ILE A 121 10.25 4.75 -12.36
CA ILE A 121 9.11 3.98 -11.83
C ILE A 121 8.00 4.91 -11.34
N LYS A 122 8.33 5.98 -10.61
CA LYS A 122 7.34 6.98 -10.15
C LYS A 122 6.57 7.64 -11.31
N LYS A 123 7.21 7.82 -12.47
CA LYS A 123 6.57 8.39 -13.67
C LYS A 123 5.67 7.39 -14.40
N TYR A 124 6.06 6.12 -14.49
CA TYR A 124 5.31 5.11 -15.25
C TYR A 124 4.18 4.43 -14.45
N LEU A 125 4.31 4.29 -13.13
CA LEU A 125 3.27 3.71 -12.27
C LEU A 125 1.86 4.34 -12.46
N PRO A 126 1.68 5.67 -12.49
CA PRO A 126 0.34 6.25 -12.69
C PRO A 126 -0.22 5.93 -14.09
N ILE A 127 0.64 5.86 -15.11
CA ILE A 127 0.25 5.54 -16.48
C ILE A 127 -0.23 4.08 -16.55
N LEU A 128 0.53 3.14 -15.96
CA LEU A 128 0.17 1.72 -15.90
C LEU A 128 -1.15 1.50 -15.15
N LYS A 129 -1.36 2.19 -14.02
CA LYS A 129 -2.63 2.14 -13.28
C LYS A 129 -3.79 2.67 -14.11
N ALA A 130 -3.61 3.77 -14.84
CA ALA A 130 -4.65 4.32 -15.70
C ALA A 130 -5.03 3.35 -16.82
N ILE A 131 -4.04 2.77 -17.50
CA ILE A 131 -4.27 1.78 -18.57
C ILE A 131 -5.00 0.55 -18.01
N SER A 132 -4.55 0.03 -16.86
CA SER A 132 -5.17 -1.11 -16.17
C SER A 132 -6.64 -0.82 -15.84
N LYS A 133 -6.92 0.34 -15.24
CA LYS A 133 -8.29 0.75 -14.87
C LYS A 133 -9.21 0.81 -16.08
N VAL A 134 -8.76 1.45 -17.17
CA VAL A 134 -9.54 1.54 -18.40
C VAL A 134 -9.77 0.16 -19.00
N GLY A 135 -8.72 -0.68 -19.06
CA GLY A 135 -8.79 -2.05 -19.57
C GLY A 135 -9.79 -2.93 -18.81
N TYR A 136 -9.73 -2.93 -17.47
CA TYR A 136 -10.68 -3.68 -16.65
C TYR A 136 -12.12 -3.17 -16.79
N SER A 137 -12.32 -1.85 -16.94
CA SER A 137 -13.65 -1.28 -17.14
C SER A 137 -14.28 -1.69 -18.47
N VAL A 138 -13.51 -1.60 -19.56
CA VAL A 138 -13.96 -2.00 -20.90
C VAL A 138 -14.24 -3.50 -20.95
N SER A 139 -13.34 -4.32 -20.39
CA SER A 139 -13.50 -5.78 -20.33
C SER A 139 -14.75 -6.19 -19.54
N LEU A 140 -14.98 -5.56 -18.37
CA LEU A 140 -16.17 -5.84 -17.57
C LEU A 140 -17.46 -5.56 -18.35
N PHE A 141 -17.54 -4.42 -19.04
CA PHE A 141 -18.72 -4.05 -19.80
C PHE A 141 -19.00 -5.02 -20.96
N THR A 142 -17.98 -5.37 -21.74
CA THR A 142 -18.14 -6.30 -22.88
C THR A 142 -18.51 -7.70 -22.41
N LEU A 143 -17.91 -8.19 -21.31
CA LEU A 143 -18.21 -9.50 -20.73
C LEU A 143 -19.63 -9.58 -20.16
N ILE A 144 -20.12 -8.51 -19.52
CA ILE A 144 -21.51 -8.47 -19.02
C ILE A 144 -22.50 -8.59 -20.19
N ILE A 145 -22.27 -7.85 -21.29
CA ILE A 145 -23.11 -7.96 -22.48
C ILE A 145 -23.09 -9.38 -23.05
N ALA A 146 -21.91 -9.97 -23.21
CA ALA A 146 -21.77 -11.33 -23.70
C ALA A 146 -22.49 -12.35 -22.79
N PHE A 147 -22.30 -12.22 -21.48
CA PHE A 147 -22.97 -13.06 -20.48
C PHE A 147 -24.49 -12.95 -20.56
N CYS A 148 -25.03 -11.73 -20.67
CA CYS A 148 -26.47 -11.50 -20.81
C CYS A 148 -27.03 -12.11 -22.09
N ILE A 149 -26.35 -11.98 -23.24
CA ILE A 149 -26.79 -12.57 -24.51
C ILE A 149 -26.91 -14.10 -24.39
N LEU A 150 -25.89 -14.75 -23.85
CA LEU A 150 -25.86 -16.21 -23.68
C LEU A 150 -26.84 -16.69 -22.60
N ALA A 151 -27.08 -15.88 -21.57
CA ALA A 151 -28.07 -16.17 -20.54
C ALA A 151 -29.50 -16.05 -21.08
N ILE A 152 -29.83 -15.04 -21.89
CA ILE A 152 -31.19 -14.81 -22.41
C ILE A 152 -31.56 -15.87 -23.46
N ILE A 153 -30.64 -16.17 -24.38
CA ILE A 153 -30.93 -17.08 -25.49
C ILE A 153 -30.77 -18.53 -25.01
N LYS A 154 -31.83 -19.09 -24.43
CA LYS A 154 -31.87 -20.49 -23.96
C LYS A 154 -31.43 -21.50 -25.03
N LYS A 155 -31.69 -21.21 -26.31
CA LYS A 155 -31.31 -22.06 -27.45
C LYS A 155 -29.79 -22.18 -27.64
N LEU A 156 -28.99 -21.24 -27.11
CA LEU A 156 -27.52 -21.28 -27.17
C LEU A 156 -26.89 -22.01 -25.97
N ARG A 157 -27.67 -22.48 -24.98
CA ARG A 157 -27.15 -23.16 -23.77
C ARG A 157 -26.76 -24.62 -24.03
N CYS A 158 -25.77 -24.81 -24.89
CA CYS A 158 -25.07 -26.09 -25.05
C CYS A 158 -24.07 -26.30 -23.90
N PRO A 159 -23.63 -27.53 -23.61
CA PRO A 159 -22.64 -27.82 -22.55
C PRO A 159 -21.37 -26.95 -22.65
N ARG A 160 -20.87 -26.73 -23.87
CA ARG A 160 -19.76 -25.81 -24.15
C ARG A 160 -20.06 -24.37 -23.74
N ASN A 161 -21.26 -23.87 -24.08
CA ASN A 161 -21.64 -22.49 -23.76
C ASN A 161 -21.91 -22.29 -22.26
N MET A 162 -22.34 -23.33 -21.55
CA MET A 162 -22.44 -23.31 -20.09
C MET A 162 -21.06 -23.19 -19.42
N LEU A 163 -20.03 -23.85 -19.97
CA LEU A 163 -18.65 -23.70 -19.49
C LEU A 163 -18.14 -22.27 -19.73
N HIS A 164 -18.34 -21.73 -20.94
CA HIS A 164 -17.99 -20.33 -21.24
C HIS A 164 -18.72 -19.33 -20.33
N MET A 165 -19.98 -19.60 -19.95
CA MET A 165 -20.68 -18.76 -18.97
C MET A 165 -19.97 -18.72 -17.61
N HIS A 166 -19.44 -19.84 -17.12
CA HIS A 166 -18.66 -19.86 -15.87
C HIS A 166 -17.31 -19.16 -16.01
N THR A 167 -16.61 -19.35 -17.14
CA THR A 167 -15.38 -18.60 -17.43
C THR A 167 -15.65 -17.09 -17.47
N PHE A 168 -16.70 -16.63 -18.15
CA PHE A 168 -17.09 -15.22 -18.18
C PHE A 168 -17.46 -14.69 -16.80
N ALA A 169 -18.20 -15.46 -16.00
CA ALA A 169 -18.49 -15.09 -14.62
C ALA A 169 -17.21 -14.89 -13.78
N SER A 170 -16.21 -15.77 -13.95
CA SER A 170 -14.92 -15.62 -13.26
C SER A 170 -14.17 -14.34 -13.66
N PHE A 171 -14.19 -13.97 -14.95
CA PHE A 171 -13.58 -12.73 -15.44
C PHE A 171 -14.33 -11.48 -14.96
N ILE A 172 -15.67 -11.53 -14.92
CA ILE A 172 -16.51 -10.45 -14.37
C ILE A 172 -16.15 -10.21 -12.91
N MET A 173 -16.09 -11.27 -12.09
CA MET A 173 -15.74 -11.14 -10.66
C MET A 173 -14.31 -10.63 -10.47
N ARG A 174 -13.34 -11.12 -11.26
CA ARG A 174 -11.96 -10.63 -11.22
C ARG A 174 -11.87 -9.14 -11.59
N ALA A 175 -12.52 -8.71 -12.67
CA ALA A 175 -12.51 -7.32 -13.11
C ALA A 175 -13.23 -6.40 -12.11
N PHE A 176 -14.38 -6.83 -11.59
CA PHE A 176 -15.12 -6.11 -10.56
C PHE A 176 -14.28 -5.92 -9.30
N MET A 177 -13.64 -6.99 -8.81
CA MET A 177 -12.77 -6.90 -7.62
C MET A 177 -11.51 -6.07 -7.87
N ALA A 178 -11.04 -5.97 -9.12
CA ALA A 178 -9.87 -5.15 -9.48
C ALA A 178 -10.23 -3.67 -9.38
N LEU A 179 -11.40 -3.29 -9.91
CA LEU A 179 -11.93 -1.94 -9.81
C LEU A 179 -12.32 -1.60 -8.36
N LEU A 180 -12.88 -2.57 -7.63
CA LEU A 180 -13.19 -2.40 -6.21
C LEU A 180 -11.91 -2.21 -5.39
N LYS A 181 -10.85 -2.96 -5.69
CA LYS A 181 -9.53 -2.76 -5.09
C LYS A 181 -8.97 -1.38 -5.42
N ASP A 182 -9.03 -0.95 -6.68
CA ASP A 182 -8.51 0.35 -7.11
C ASP A 182 -9.30 1.54 -6.52
N THR A 183 -10.59 1.35 -6.21
CA THR A 183 -11.44 2.37 -5.58
C THR A 183 -11.30 2.38 -4.05
N LEU A 184 -11.24 1.21 -3.41
CA LEU A 184 -11.14 1.08 -1.95
C LEU A 184 -9.71 1.25 -1.42
N PHE A 185 -8.70 0.80 -2.17
CA PHE A 185 -7.29 0.99 -1.82
C PHE A 185 -6.74 2.19 -2.56
N ILE A 186 -6.99 3.37 -1.99
CA ILE A 186 -6.34 4.60 -2.42
C ILE A 186 -4.82 4.43 -2.18
N PHE A 187 -4.05 4.51 -3.28
CA PHE A 187 -2.59 4.32 -3.33
C PHE A 187 -2.01 2.93 -2.98
N GLY A 188 -2.81 1.90 -2.70
CA GLY A 188 -2.29 0.55 -2.45
C GLY A 188 -1.62 0.35 -1.09
N ILE A 189 -1.94 1.21 -0.12
CA ILE A 189 -1.33 1.25 1.22
C ILE A 189 -2.33 1.02 2.35
N GLY A 190 -3.65 1.18 2.11
CA GLY A 190 -4.67 0.95 3.13
C GLY A 190 -6.10 1.14 2.62
N LEU A 191 -7.06 0.57 3.35
CA LEU A 191 -8.50 0.67 3.07
C LEU A 191 -8.97 2.11 3.37
N SER A 192 -9.88 2.68 2.58
CA SER A 192 -10.44 4.02 2.83
C SER A 192 -11.10 4.19 4.20
N SER A 193 -11.44 3.09 4.89
CA SER A 193 -11.95 3.09 6.27
C SER A 193 -10.87 3.22 7.35
N ASP A 194 -9.59 3.06 7.03
CA ASP A 194 -8.46 3.37 7.93
C ASP A 194 -8.10 4.86 7.93
N ILE A 195 -8.76 5.63 7.06
CA ILE A 195 -8.68 7.08 7.01
C ILE A 195 -9.87 7.59 7.81
N ILE A 196 -9.68 7.81 9.11
CA ILE A 196 -10.71 8.51 9.87
C ILE A 196 -10.67 9.96 9.37
N THR A 197 -11.81 10.53 9.00
CA THR A 197 -11.94 11.92 8.59
C THR A 197 -12.47 12.69 9.80
N LYS A 198 -11.64 13.57 10.38
CA LYS A 198 -12.10 14.52 11.40
C LYS A 198 -11.75 15.91 10.87
N ASN A 199 -12.76 16.75 10.68
CA ASN A 199 -12.67 18.11 10.12
C ASN A 199 -12.20 18.21 8.65
N GLY A 200 -12.62 17.30 7.76
CA GLY A 200 -12.44 17.49 6.31
C GLY A 200 -11.02 17.28 5.76
N GLU A 201 -10.08 16.80 6.60
CA GLU A 201 -8.72 16.44 6.19
C GLU A 201 -8.47 14.93 6.45
N ASN A 202 -7.84 14.26 5.47
CA ASN A 202 -7.57 12.82 5.48
C ASN A 202 -6.25 12.54 6.21
N TYR A 203 -6.27 11.89 7.37
CA TYR A 203 -5.06 11.39 8.06
C TYR A 203 -4.87 9.90 7.83
N LEU A 204 -3.61 9.46 7.73
CA LEU A 204 -3.23 8.09 7.43
C LEU A 204 -2.87 7.30 8.71
N LEU A 205 -3.31 6.04 8.68
CA LEU A 205 -2.88 4.84 9.40
C LEU A 205 -3.05 4.85 10.92
N ARG A 206 -4.16 4.26 11.33
CA ARG A 206 -4.32 3.60 12.63
C ARG A 206 -3.16 2.62 12.85
N ASN A 207 -2.54 2.77 14.02
CA ASN A 207 -1.42 2.00 14.57
C ASN A 207 -1.40 0.52 14.17
N GLU A 208 -0.18 0.00 14.01
CA GLU A 208 0.23 -1.39 13.77
C GLU A 208 -0.46 -2.46 14.65
N SER A 209 -1.21 -2.07 15.69
CA SER A 209 -1.77 -2.94 16.72
C SER A 209 -3.27 -3.27 16.59
N GLU A 210 -4.01 -2.69 15.65
CA GLU A 210 -5.38 -3.13 15.37
C GLU A 210 -5.45 -3.85 14.02
N SER A 211 -5.48 -5.19 14.08
CA SER A 211 -5.65 -6.05 12.92
C SER A 211 -6.97 -5.75 12.20
N ASN A 212 -6.90 -4.98 11.11
CA ASN A 212 -8.05 -4.72 10.26
C ASN A 212 -8.47 -5.98 9.52
N TRP A 213 -9.28 -6.81 10.19
CA TRP A 213 -9.86 -8.04 9.66
C TRP A 213 -10.55 -7.80 8.30
N ASN A 214 -11.15 -6.62 8.13
CA ASN A 214 -11.78 -6.20 6.86
C ASN A 214 -10.78 -6.12 5.70
N CYS A 215 -9.59 -5.56 5.92
CA CYS A 215 -8.54 -5.50 4.89
C CYS A 215 -8.00 -6.89 4.58
N LYS A 216 -7.77 -7.72 5.62
CA LYS A 216 -7.33 -9.11 5.47
C LYS A 216 -8.34 -9.96 4.70
N MET A 217 -9.63 -9.80 5.01
CA MET A 217 -10.71 -10.48 4.29
C MET A 217 -10.80 -10.01 2.85
N PHE A 218 -10.79 -8.70 2.61
CA PHE A 218 -10.85 -8.15 1.25
C PHE A 218 -9.69 -8.63 0.37
N THR A 219 -8.47 -8.56 0.90
CA THR A 219 -7.27 -9.03 0.19
C THR A 219 -7.31 -10.54 -0.04
N GLY A 220 -7.84 -11.32 0.93
CA GLY A 220 -8.11 -12.75 0.75
C GLY A 220 -9.10 -13.02 -0.38
N PHE A 221 -10.24 -12.33 -0.42
CA PHE A 221 -11.23 -12.45 -1.50
C PHE A 221 -10.64 -12.08 -2.86
N TRP A 222 -9.87 -10.99 -2.93
CA TRP A 222 -9.18 -10.58 -4.15
C TRP A 222 -8.29 -11.70 -4.71
N GLN A 223 -7.48 -12.34 -3.87
CA GLN A 223 -6.63 -13.46 -4.28
C GLN A 223 -7.44 -14.69 -4.70
N TYR A 224 -8.54 -14.98 -4.00
CA TYR A 224 -9.44 -16.07 -4.39
C TYR A 224 -10.01 -15.87 -5.80
N PHE A 225 -10.50 -14.68 -6.15
CA PHE A 225 -11.07 -14.44 -7.48
C PHE A 225 -10.03 -14.49 -8.61
N ILE A 226 -8.77 -14.13 -8.33
CA ILE A 226 -7.66 -14.32 -9.27
C ILE A 226 -7.44 -15.82 -9.52
N LEU A 227 -7.33 -16.59 -8.44
CA LEU A 227 -7.07 -18.03 -8.51
C LEU A 227 -8.22 -18.77 -9.21
N ALA A 228 -9.46 -18.46 -8.85
CA ALA A 228 -10.66 -19.00 -9.50
C ALA A 228 -10.64 -18.72 -11.01
N ASN A 229 -10.29 -17.51 -11.44
CA ASN A 229 -10.19 -17.20 -12.86
C ASN A 229 -9.14 -18.06 -13.59
N TYR A 230 -7.97 -18.30 -12.99
CA TYR A 230 -6.97 -19.19 -13.58
C TYR A 230 -7.46 -20.64 -13.65
N PHE A 231 -8.13 -21.14 -12.61
CA PHE A 231 -8.71 -22.48 -12.63
C PHE A 231 -9.81 -22.62 -13.69
N TRP A 232 -10.66 -21.62 -13.88
CA TRP A 232 -11.69 -21.65 -14.93
C TRP A 232 -11.09 -21.70 -16.34
N ILE A 233 -10.03 -20.92 -16.60
CA ILE A 233 -9.29 -20.99 -17.87
C ILE A 233 -8.66 -22.40 -18.06
N LEU A 234 -8.10 -22.96 -16.99
CA LEU A 234 -7.53 -24.32 -17.01
C LEU A 234 -8.60 -25.37 -17.30
N MET A 235 -9.76 -25.30 -16.64
CA MET A 235 -10.87 -26.24 -16.84
C MET A 235 -11.44 -26.15 -18.25
N GLU A 236 -11.51 -24.96 -18.84
CA GLU A 236 -11.89 -24.78 -20.23
C GLU A 236 -10.88 -25.43 -21.19
N GLY A 237 -9.59 -25.24 -20.95
CA GLY A 237 -8.52 -25.88 -21.73
C GLY A 237 -8.52 -27.40 -21.60
N LEU A 238 -8.70 -27.93 -20.39
CA LEU A 238 -8.76 -29.36 -20.11
C LEU A 238 -10.01 -30.01 -20.72
N TYR A 239 -11.16 -29.33 -20.63
CA TYR A 239 -12.40 -29.79 -21.27
C TYR A 239 -12.22 -29.91 -22.78
N LEU A 240 -11.61 -28.91 -23.43
CA LEU A 240 -11.35 -28.95 -24.87
C LEU A 240 -10.36 -30.06 -25.24
N HIS A 241 -9.29 -30.22 -24.46
CA HIS A 241 -8.32 -31.31 -24.65
C HIS A 241 -9.00 -32.69 -24.56
N ASN A 242 -9.78 -32.93 -23.51
CA ASN A 242 -10.46 -34.21 -23.30
C ASN A 242 -11.53 -34.47 -24.37
N LEU A 243 -12.19 -33.42 -24.87
CA LEU A 243 -13.13 -33.56 -25.99
C LEU A 243 -12.45 -33.93 -27.31
N VAL A 244 -11.19 -33.55 -27.52
CA VAL A 244 -10.44 -33.90 -28.74
C VAL A 244 -9.81 -35.30 -28.63
N PHE A 245 -9.19 -35.60 -27.49
CA PHE A 245 -8.40 -36.84 -27.31
C PHE A 245 -9.18 -38.00 -26.66
N LEU A 246 -10.18 -37.70 -25.84
CA LEU A 246 -10.90 -38.67 -24.99
C LEU A 246 -12.39 -38.79 -25.32
N ALA A 247 -12.84 -38.26 -26.45
CA ALA A 247 -14.25 -38.21 -26.88
C ALA A 247 -14.98 -39.56 -26.85
N LEU A 248 -14.24 -40.68 -26.86
CA LEU A 248 -14.77 -42.04 -26.91
C LEU A 248 -15.08 -42.66 -25.54
N PHE A 249 -14.65 -42.05 -24.41
CA PHE A 249 -14.66 -42.72 -23.10
C PHE A 249 -15.47 -42.04 -21.99
N THR A 250 -16.21 -40.95 -22.24
CA THR A 250 -16.90 -40.25 -21.13
C THR A 250 -18.25 -39.65 -21.52
N ASP A 251 -19.29 -40.01 -20.76
CA ASP A 251 -20.62 -39.41 -20.83
C ASP A 251 -20.58 -37.92 -20.48
N ALA A 252 -21.01 -37.10 -21.44
CA ALA A 252 -20.84 -35.64 -21.42
C ALA A 252 -21.51 -34.93 -20.22
N ASN A 253 -22.57 -35.49 -19.64
CA ASN A 253 -23.33 -34.84 -18.56
C ASN A 253 -22.75 -35.06 -17.15
N SER A 254 -22.20 -36.24 -16.86
CA SER A 254 -21.60 -36.54 -15.55
C SER A 254 -20.26 -35.81 -15.36
N SER A 255 -19.50 -35.66 -16.44
CA SER A 255 -18.18 -35.02 -16.43
C SER A 255 -18.24 -33.50 -16.17
N ILE A 256 -19.29 -32.80 -16.64
CA ILE A 256 -19.41 -31.34 -16.48
C ILE A 256 -19.55 -30.93 -15.00
N ALA A 257 -20.29 -31.68 -14.19
CA ALA A 257 -20.44 -31.38 -12.77
C ALA A 257 -19.08 -31.44 -12.03
N VAL A 258 -18.22 -32.40 -12.41
CA VAL A 258 -16.86 -32.54 -11.87
C VAL A 258 -15.99 -31.34 -12.26
N TYR A 259 -16.01 -30.91 -13.52
CA TYR A 259 -15.26 -29.72 -13.93
C TYR A 259 -15.76 -28.44 -13.26
N VAL A 260 -17.07 -28.33 -13.00
CA VAL A 260 -17.65 -27.16 -12.31
C VAL A 260 -17.27 -27.14 -10.83
N GLY A 261 -17.25 -28.30 -10.15
CA GLY A 261 -16.76 -28.43 -8.78
C GLY A 261 -15.27 -28.08 -8.68
N LEU A 262 -14.45 -28.62 -9.57
CA LEU A 262 -13.01 -28.33 -9.63
C LEU A 262 -12.71 -26.85 -9.97
N GLY A 263 -13.54 -26.21 -10.80
CA GLY A 263 -13.36 -24.80 -11.18
C GLY A 263 -13.62 -23.79 -10.05
N TRP A 264 -14.57 -24.07 -9.15
CA TRP A 264 -14.85 -23.21 -7.98
C TRP A 264 -14.07 -23.60 -6.72
N GLY A 265 -13.35 -24.72 -6.75
CA GLY A 265 -12.59 -25.26 -5.61
C GLY A 265 -13.44 -26.08 -4.63
N GLN A 266 -14.56 -26.63 -5.09
CA GLN A 266 -15.41 -27.51 -4.29
C GLN A 266 -14.89 -28.95 -4.40
N PHE A 267 -13.97 -29.30 -3.50
CA PHE A 267 -13.63 -30.68 -3.17
C PHE A 267 -14.52 -31.09 -2.00
N ASP A 268 -15.46 -32.01 -2.24
CA ASP A 268 -16.05 -32.84 -1.16
C ASP A 268 -15.04 -33.90 -0.70
#